data_AF-A0A093E5N9-F1
#
_entry.id   AF-A0A093E5N9-F1
#
_cell.length_a   1.000
_cell.length_b   1.000
_cell.length_c   1.000
_cell.angle_alpha   90.00
_cell.angle_beta   90.00
_cell.angle_gamma   90.00
#
_symmetry.space_group_name_H-M   'P 1'
#
loop_
_entity.id
_entity.type
_entity.pdbx_description
1 polymer ?
#
loop_
_entity_poly.entity_id
_entity_poly.type
_entity_poly.pdbx_seq_one_letter_code
_entity_poly.pdbx_strand_id
1 'polypeptide(L)'
;MAWNDAENARQRARREERIRKEEEERKRQKLYAAENKARKMEAFLKEKEKEVLQLQEEAKNFITLENLDARIEECLDNPRNYNFAIDKDGRIVKRTVLS
;
A
#
# COMPACT_ATOMS: atom_id res chain seq x y z
N MET A 1 -34.63 -53.39 -13.29
CA MET A 1 -34.05 -52.50 -12.25
C MET A 1 -32.53 -52.44 -12.33
N ALA A 2 -31.82 -53.56 -12.49
CA ALA A 2 -30.35 -53.62 -12.57
C ALA A 2 -29.65 -52.63 -13.54
N TRP A 3 -30.27 -52.29 -14.68
CA TRP A 3 -29.70 -51.30 -15.62
C TRP A 3 -29.69 -49.87 -15.05
N ASN A 4 -30.74 -49.50 -14.30
CA ASN A 4 -30.82 -48.19 -13.62
C ASN A 4 -29.73 -48.11 -12.52
N ASP A 5 -29.57 -49.19 -11.76
CA ASP A 5 -28.55 -49.27 -10.71
C ASP A 5 -27.12 -49.16 -11.28
N ALA A 6 -26.85 -49.82 -12.40
CA ALA A 6 -25.56 -49.76 -13.09
C ALA A 6 -25.25 -48.36 -13.64
N GLU A 7 -26.23 -47.69 -14.26
CA GLU A 7 -26.04 -46.33 -14.77
C GLU A 7 -25.90 -45.32 -13.61
N ASN A 8 -26.63 -45.48 -12.51
CA ASN A 8 -26.45 -44.68 -11.29
C ASN A 8 -25.05 -44.83 -10.70
N ALA A 9 -24.50 -46.05 -10.67
CA ALA A 9 -23.13 -46.29 -10.22
C ALA A 9 -22.09 -45.59 -11.12
N ARG A 10 -22.29 -45.65 -12.44
CA ARG A 10 -21.42 -44.96 -13.42
C ARG A 10 -21.44 -43.44 -13.25
N GLN A 11 -22.63 -42.85 -13.05
CA GLN A 11 -22.77 -41.41 -12.82
C GLN A 11 -22.19 -40.99 -11.47
N ARG A 12 -22.29 -41.83 -10.44
CA ARG A 12 -21.67 -41.59 -9.13
C ARG A 12 -20.14 -41.53 -9.24
N ALA A 13 -19.51 -42.49 -9.91
CA ALA A 13 -18.06 -42.49 -10.09
C ALA A 13 -17.56 -41.23 -10.83
N ARG A 14 -18.28 -40.78 -11.88
CA ARG A 14 -17.96 -39.53 -12.58
C ARG A 14 -18.09 -38.30 -11.68
N ARG A 15 -19.10 -38.27 -10.81
CA ARG A 15 -19.31 -37.18 -9.85
C ARG A 15 -18.19 -37.13 -8.82
N GLU A 16 -17.78 -38.28 -8.28
CA GLU A 16 -16.68 -38.39 -7.32
C GLU A 16 -15.35 -37.91 -7.93
N GLU A 17 -15.06 -38.30 -9.17
CA GLU A 17 -13.85 -37.82 -9.86
C GLU A 17 -13.87 -36.30 -10.07
N ARG A 18 -15.02 -35.75 -10.47
CA ARG A 18 -15.20 -34.30 -10.64
C ARG A 18 -15.02 -33.56 -9.31
N ILE A 19 -15.65 -34.03 -8.23
CA ILE A 19 -15.52 -33.43 -6.89
C ILE A 19 -14.07 -33.43 -6.45
N ARG A 20 -13.33 -34.53 -6.65
CA ARG A 20 -11.91 -34.60 -6.29
C ARG A 20 -11.08 -33.55 -7.03
N LYS A 21 -11.30 -33.37 -8.34
CA LYS A 21 -10.64 -32.33 -9.14
C LYS A 21 -10.99 -30.93 -8.67
N GLU A 22 -12.27 -30.65 -8.42
CA GLU A 22 -12.74 -29.36 -7.91
C GLU A 22 -12.16 -29.05 -6.51
N GLU A 23 -12.01 -30.05 -5.64
CA GLU A 23 -11.38 -29.89 -4.32
C GLU A 23 -9.89 -29.58 -4.43
N GLU A 24 -9.15 -30.25 -5.32
CA GLU A 24 -7.75 -29.96 -5.58
C GLU A 24 -7.55 -28.54 -6.13
N GLU A 25 -8.38 -28.13 -7.09
CA GLU A 25 -8.36 -26.76 -7.63
C GLU A 25 -8.69 -25.72 -6.56
N ARG A 26 -9.73 -25.96 -5.74
CA ARG A 26 -10.09 -25.08 -4.62
C ARG A 26 -8.94 -24.96 -3.61
N LYS A 27 -8.24 -26.05 -3.30
CA LYS A 27 -7.06 -26.03 -2.42
C LYS A 27 -5.96 -25.17 -3.02
N ARG A 28 -5.65 -25.33 -4.32
CA ARG A 28 -4.65 -24.52 -5.03
C ARG A 28 -5.01 -23.03 -5.04
N GLN A 29 -6.27 -22.70 -5.35
CA GLN A 29 -6.75 -21.32 -5.36
C GLN A 29 -6.66 -20.68 -3.98
N LYS A 30 -7.02 -21.42 -2.91
CA LYS A 30 -6.89 -20.93 -1.53
C LYS A 30 -5.44 -20.63 -1.14
N LEU A 31 -4.51 -21.51 -1.49
CA LEU A 31 -3.09 -21.29 -1.24
C LEU A 31 -2.56 -20.06 -1.98
N TYR A 32 -2.88 -19.94 -3.26
CA TYR A 32 -2.48 -18.78 -4.07
C TYR A 32 -3.07 -17.46 -3.55
N ALA A 33 -4.33 -17.48 -3.12
CA ALA A 33 -4.98 -16.31 -2.54
C ALA A 33 -4.33 -15.93 -1.20
N ALA A 34 -3.99 -16.90 -0.36
CA ALA A 34 -3.31 -16.67 0.92
C ALA A 34 -1.91 -16.07 0.72
N GLU A 35 -1.13 -16.62 -0.21
CA GLU A 35 0.20 -16.12 -0.56
C GLU A 35 0.15 -14.68 -1.09
N ASN A 36 -0.77 -14.40 -2.02
CA ASN A 36 -0.96 -13.05 -2.53
C ASN A 36 -1.39 -12.05 -1.45
N LYS A 37 -2.26 -12.47 -0.54
CA LYS A 37 -2.68 -11.63 0.59
C LYS A 37 -1.49 -11.34 1.52
N ALA A 38 -0.67 -12.33 1.81
CA ALA A 38 0.53 -12.17 2.63
C ALA A 38 1.51 -11.18 1.99
N ARG A 39 1.82 -11.35 0.70
CA ARG A 39 2.71 -10.43 -0.05
C ARG A 39 2.19 -8.99 -0.08
N LYS A 40 0.88 -8.79 -0.30
CA LYS A 40 0.27 -7.45 -0.28
C LYS A 40 0.34 -6.82 1.12
N MET A 41 0.10 -7.61 2.15
CA MET A 41 0.20 -7.15 3.53
C MET A 41 1.63 -6.75 3.88
N GLU A 42 2.62 -7.56 3.51
CA GLU A 42 4.04 -7.27 3.75
C GLU A 42 4.47 -5.97 3.05
N ALA A 43 4.10 -5.80 1.78
CA ALA A 43 4.38 -4.56 1.05
C ALA A 43 3.75 -3.33 1.72
N PHE A 44 2.50 -3.44 2.16
CA PHE A 44 1.80 -2.38 2.89
C PHE A 44 2.47 -2.05 4.23
N LEU A 45 2.84 -3.06 5.01
CA LEU A 45 3.54 -2.86 6.29
C LEU A 45 4.87 -2.14 6.09
N LYS A 46 5.64 -2.52 5.07
CA LYS A 46 6.92 -1.89 4.74
C LYS A 46 6.76 -0.43 4.30
N GLU A 47 5.69 -0.11 3.58
CA GLU A 47 5.37 1.27 3.20
C GLU A 47 5.01 2.10 4.44
N LYS A 48 4.15 1.58 5.32
CA LYS A 48 3.78 2.24 6.57
C LYS A 48 4.95 2.41 7.53
N GLU A 49 5.85 1.45 7.61
CA GLU A 49 7.07 1.58 8.40
C GLU A 49 7.94 2.75 7.90
N LYS A 50 8.09 2.90 6.59
CA LYS A 50 8.82 4.06 6.01
C LYS A 50 8.14 5.38 6.33
N GLU A 51 6.82 5.47 6.22
CA GLU A 51 6.06 6.67 6.59
C GLU A 51 6.29 7.05 8.07
N VAL A 52 6.27 6.06 8.97
CA VAL A 52 6.51 6.28 10.40
C VAL A 52 7.94 6.76 10.66
N LEU A 53 8.93 6.14 10.03
CA LEU A 53 10.33 6.57 10.16
C LEU A 53 10.55 7.99 9.63
N GLN A 54 9.94 8.34 8.49
CA GLN A 54 9.99 9.70 7.97
C GLN A 54 9.37 10.70 8.95
N LEU A 55 8.19 10.38 9.51
CA LEU A 55 7.53 11.24 10.48
C LEU A 55 8.33 11.39 11.78
N GLN A 56 9.03 10.34 12.23
CA GLN A 56 9.92 10.42 13.39
C GLN A 56 11.07 11.41 13.17
N GLU A 57 11.64 11.47 11.97
CA GLU A 57 12.66 12.45 11.62
C GLU A 57 12.08 13.86 11.49
N GLU A 58 10.91 14.01 10.86
CA GLU A 58 10.23 15.31 10.75
C GLU A 58 9.80 15.87 12.11
N ALA A 59 9.36 15.00 13.03
CA ALA A 59 8.91 15.38 14.36
C ALA A 59 10.00 16.04 15.21
N LYS A 60 11.29 15.76 14.94
CA LYS A 60 12.42 16.44 15.59
C LYS A 60 12.44 17.94 15.29
N ASN A 61 11.84 18.37 14.18
CA ASN A 61 11.79 19.77 13.77
C ASN A 61 10.53 20.50 14.28
N PHE A 62 9.61 19.80 14.96
CA PHE A 62 8.38 20.41 15.47
C PHE A 62 8.66 21.47 16.53
N ILE A 63 7.77 22.45 16.59
CA ILE A 63 7.80 23.48 17.62
C ILE A 63 7.18 22.90 18.89
N THR A 64 7.94 22.92 19.97
CA THR A 64 7.54 22.54 21.32
C THR A 64 7.59 23.77 22.23
N LEU A 65 7.08 23.66 23.45
CA LEU A 65 7.10 24.78 24.39
C LEU A 65 8.54 25.22 24.73
N GLU A 66 9.48 24.29 24.71
CA GLU A 66 10.87 24.52 25.05
C GLU A 66 11.67 25.23 23.94
N ASN A 67 11.30 25.03 22.66
CA ASN A 67 12.00 25.62 21.52
C ASN A 67 11.26 26.80 20.87
N LEU A 68 10.10 27.19 21.41
CA LEU A 68 9.21 28.18 20.81
C LEU A 68 9.89 29.53 20.58
N ASP A 69 10.48 30.13 21.62
CA ASP A 69 11.09 31.46 21.53
C ASP A 69 12.26 31.48 20.53
N ALA A 70 13.11 30.45 20.56
CA ALA A 70 14.23 30.31 19.63
C ALA A 70 13.75 30.18 18.17
N ARG A 71 12.64 29.46 17.93
CA ARG A 71 12.04 29.32 16.60
C ARG A 71 11.41 30.61 16.09
N ILE A 72 10.83 31.43 16.97
CA ILE A 72 10.27 32.74 16.62
C ILE A 72 11.39 33.66 16.11
N GLU A 73 12.49 33.78 16.87
CA GLU A 73 13.64 34.60 16.45
C GLU A 73 14.25 34.10 15.13
N GLU A 74 14.46 32.78 14.98
CA GLU A 74 14.98 32.19 13.73
C GLU A 74 14.11 32.56 12.51
N CYS A 75 12.79 32.56 12.66
CA CYS A 75 11.85 32.89 11.58
C CYS A 75 11.80 34.40 11.27
N LEU A 76 12.04 35.27 12.26
CA LEU A 76 12.14 36.71 12.03
C LEU A 76 13.42 37.07 11.27
N ASP A 77 14.53 36.42 11.62
CA ASP A 77 15.83 36.64 10.97
C ASP A 77 15.90 36.03 9.56
N ASN A 78 15.17 34.93 9.32
CA ASN A 78 15.20 34.18 8.06
C ASN A 78 13.82 34.13 7.39
N PRO A 79 13.36 35.21 6.74
CA PRO A 79 12.15 35.15 5.96
C PRO A 79 12.27 34.07 4.86
N ARG A 80 11.15 33.43 4.51
CA ARG A 80 11.09 32.47 3.39
C ARG A 80 10.12 32.98 2.33
N ASN A 81 10.54 32.92 1.06
CA ASN A 81 9.75 33.36 -0.08
C ASN A 81 9.41 32.17 -0.97
N TYR A 82 8.11 31.89 -1.05
CA TYR A 82 7.56 30.81 -1.87
C TYR A 82 7.09 31.32 -3.24
N ASN A 83 7.33 32.58 -3.61
CA ASN A 83 6.95 33.13 -4.91
C ASN A 83 7.87 32.59 -6.01
N PHE A 84 7.27 31.87 -6.95
CA PHE A 84 7.93 31.42 -8.16
C PHE A 84 7.05 31.66 -9.40
N ALA A 85 7.69 31.92 -10.54
CA ALA A 85 7.02 32.04 -11.83
C ALA A 85 7.15 30.75 -12.64
N ILE A 86 6.12 30.41 -13.41
CA ILE A 86 6.09 29.25 -14.31
C ILE A 86 5.91 29.76 -15.76
N ASP A 87 6.61 29.18 -16.73
CA ASP A 87 6.41 29.48 -18.16
C ASP A 87 5.25 28.66 -18.79
N LYS A 88 5.00 28.89 -20.08
CA LYS A 88 3.98 28.15 -20.84
C LYS A 88 4.29 26.65 -21.00
N ASP A 89 5.55 26.25 -20.81
CA ASP A 89 6.00 24.86 -20.86
C ASP A 89 5.94 24.18 -19.48
N GLY A 90 5.49 24.89 -18.43
CA GLY A 90 5.41 24.37 -17.06
C GLY A 90 6.72 24.42 -16.27
N ARG A 91 7.77 25.08 -16.78
CA ARG A 91 9.07 25.19 -16.09
C ARG A 91 9.08 26.38 -15.12
N ILE A 92 9.74 26.21 -13.97
CA ILE A 92 9.94 27.28 -13.00
C ILE A 92 11.04 28.22 -13.49
N VAL A 93 10.71 29.49 -13.74
CA VAL A 93 11.58 30.45 -14.44
C VAL A 93 12.22 31.49 -13.52
N LYS A 94 11.62 31.75 -12.36
CA LYS A 94 12.14 32.73 -11.39
C LYS A 94 11.70 32.37 -9.99
N ARG A 95 12.63 32.25 -9.05
CA ARG A 95 12.35 32.32 -7.61
C ARG A 95 12.70 33.73 -7.15
N THR A 96 11.77 34.40 -6.50
CA THR A 96 12.01 35.76 -6.00
C THR A 96 12.93 35.66 -4.77
N VAL A 97 14.11 36.27 -4.83
CA VAL A 97 15.01 36.35 -3.65
C VAL A 97 14.43 37.33 -2.63
N LEU A 98 14.53 37.00 -1.36
CA LEU A 98 14.26 37.95 -0.28
C LEU A 98 15.41 38.95 -0.21
N SER A 99 15.05 40.23 -0.16
CA SER A 99 15.97 41.36 -0.01
C SER A 99 16.13 41.66 1.47
#